data_AF-A0A962AU47-F1
#
_entry.id   AF-A0A962AU47-F1
#
_cell.length_a   1.000
_cell.length_b   1.000
_cell.length_c   1.000
_cell.angle_alpha   90.00
_cell.angle_beta   90.00
_cell.angle_gamma   90.00
#
_symmetry.space_group_name_H-M   'P 1'
#
loop_
_entity.id
_entity.type
_entity.pdbx_description
1 polymer ?
#
loop_
_entity_poly.entity_id
_entity_poly.type
_entity_poly.pdbx_seq_one_letter_code
_entity_poly.pdbx_strand_id
1 'polypeptide(L)'
;EEFNEEKPNRYTIIRSQFDRWFSKKAQEKGAILLTETTALELVQDAYGKVIGVRTDRAGGTIMADVVVLAEGVNGLLGTRAGLR
;
A
#
# COMPACT_ATOMS: atom_id res chain seq x y z
N GLU A 1 -33.06 -5.65 2.94
CA GLU A 1 -33.20 -7.09 2.63
C GLU A 1 -32.04 -7.67 1.81
N GLU A 2 -31.28 -6.86 1.04
CA GLU A 2 -30.14 -7.27 0.17
C GLU A 2 -28.96 -8.03 0.81
N PHE A 3 -29.04 -8.40 2.08
CA PHE A 3 -27.91 -9.01 2.77
C PHE A 3 -28.27 -10.17 3.70
N ASN A 4 -29.51 -10.64 3.69
CA ASN A 4 -29.92 -11.87 4.39
C ASN A 4 -29.84 -13.05 3.41
N GLU A 5 -28.62 -13.44 3.05
CA GLU A 5 -28.35 -14.62 2.22
C GLU A 5 -27.77 -15.76 3.06
N GLU A 6 -28.01 -17.01 2.64
CA GLU A 6 -27.55 -18.22 3.35
C GLU A 6 -26.02 -18.34 3.38
N LYS A 7 -25.34 -17.80 2.36
CA LYS A 7 -23.88 -17.72 2.33
C LYS A 7 -23.42 -16.49 3.11
N PRO A 8 -22.40 -16.60 3.99
CA PRO A 8 -21.86 -15.44 4.67
C PRO A 8 -21.34 -14.43 3.64
N ASN A 9 -21.97 -13.26 3.60
CA ASN A 9 -21.65 -12.19 2.65
C ASN A 9 -20.87 -11.03 3.29
N ARG A 10 -20.67 -11.07 4.62
CA ARG A 10 -19.87 -10.08 5.37
C ARG A 10 -19.43 -10.64 6.71
N TYR A 11 -18.37 -10.04 7.24
CA TYR A 11 -17.72 -10.48 8.47
C TYR A 11 -17.40 -9.27 9.34
N THR A 12 -17.57 -9.43 10.65
CA THR A 12 -17.00 -8.51 11.63
C THR A 12 -15.57 -8.94 11.91
N ILE A 13 -14.64 -8.00 11.86
CA ILE A 13 -13.21 -8.29 12.06
C ILE A 13 -12.58 -7.32 13.04
N ILE A 14 -11.54 -7.79 13.71
CA ILE A 14 -10.57 -6.93 14.39
C ILE A 14 -9.45 -6.66 13.38
N ARG A 15 -9.38 -5.41 12.87
CA ARG A 15 -8.48 -5.05 11.76
C ARG A 15 -7.02 -5.39 12.00
N SER A 16 -6.49 -5.15 13.20
CA SER A 16 -5.10 -5.49 13.52
C SER A 16 -4.80 -6.99 13.38
N GLN A 17 -5.76 -7.86 13.72
CA GLN A 17 -5.60 -9.31 13.57
C GLN A 17 -5.75 -9.74 12.13
N PHE A 18 -6.76 -9.19 11.42
CA PHE A 18 -7.02 -9.50 10.03
C PHE A 18 -5.89 -9.05 9.11
N ASP A 19 -5.43 -7.80 9.23
CA ASP A 19 -4.37 -7.25 8.38
C ASP A 19 -3.06 -8.04 8.54
N ARG A 20 -2.75 -8.49 9.78
CA ARG A 20 -1.61 -9.37 10.05
C ARG A 20 -1.75 -10.76 9.41
N TRP A 21 -2.96 -11.33 9.36
CA TRP A 21 -3.19 -12.59 8.66
C TRP A 21 -3.12 -12.40 7.15
N PHE A 22 -3.72 -11.33 6.63
CA PHE A 22 -3.81 -11.07 5.20
C PHE A 22 -2.44 -10.74 4.59
N SER A 23 -1.61 -9.97 5.30
CA SER A 23 -0.24 -9.71 4.87
C SER A 23 0.60 -10.99 4.79
N LYS A 24 0.41 -11.96 5.71
CA LYS A 24 1.03 -13.28 5.60
C LYS A 24 0.59 -14.02 4.34
N LYS A 25 -0.70 -13.95 3.97
CA LYS A 25 -1.19 -14.53 2.70
C LYS A 25 -0.57 -13.89 1.47
N ALA A 26 -0.35 -12.58 1.47
CA ALA A 26 0.38 -11.91 0.41
C ALA A 26 1.84 -12.37 0.32
N GLN A 27 2.52 -12.49 1.47
CA GLN A 27 3.89 -13.01 1.53
C GLN A 27 4.00 -14.46 1.05
N GLU A 28 3.04 -15.34 1.42
CA GLU A 28 2.96 -16.72 0.91
C GLU A 28 2.82 -16.78 -0.62
N LYS A 29 2.32 -15.71 -1.25
CA LYS A 29 2.24 -15.55 -2.71
C LYS A 29 3.45 -14.84 -3.33
N GLY A 30 4.49 -14.55 -2.53
CA GLY A 30 5.75 -13.98 -2.98
C GLY A 30 5.88 -12.46 -2.83
N ALA A 31 4.91 -11.78 -2.21
CA ALA A 31 5.05 -10.36 -1.93
C ALA A 31 6.09 -10.13 -0.80
N ILE A 32 6.89 -9.06 -0.92
CA ILE A 32 7.78 -8.63 0.15
C ILE A 32 7.06 -7.58 0.98
N LEU A 33 6.89 -7.83 2.29
CA LEU A 33 6.36 -6.85 3.22
C LEU A 33 7.50 -6.12 3.92
N LEU A 34 7.53 -4.79 3.77
CA LEU A 34 8.44 -3.92 4.50
C LEU A 34 7.63 -3.08 5.49
N THR A 35 7.64 -3.49 6.76
CA THR A 35 7.05 -2.71 7.85
C THR A 35 8.01 -1.62 8.32
N GLU A 36 7.54 -0.67 9.14
CA GLU A 36 8.37 0.41 9.70
C GLU A 36 9.21 1.09 8.60
N THR A 37 8.54 1.40 7.49
CA THR A 37 9.13 1.98 6.30
C THR A 37 8.10 2.93 5.70
N THR A 38 8.35 4.22 5.82
CA THR A 38 7.43 5.26 5.32
C THR A 38 7.88 5.70 3.94
N ALA A 39 7.01 5.59 2.93
CA ALA A 39 7.27 6.21 1.63
C ALA A 39 7.12 7.73 1.75
N LEU A 40 8.21 8.45 1.55
CA LEU A 40 8.28 9.90 1.71
C LEU A 40 8.01 10.63 0.39
N GLU A 41 8.53 10.14 -0.73
CA GLU A 41 8.43 10.81 -2.04
C GLU A 41 8.38 9.81 -3.19
N LEU A 42 7.74 10.20 -4.29
CA LEU A 42 7.81 9.45 -5.55
C LEU A 42 9.14 9.78 -6.25
N VAL A 43 9.81 8.74 -6.75
CA VAL A 43 10.96 8.92 -7.63
C VAL A 43 10.45 9.02 -9.06
N GLN A 44 10.88 10.06 -9.77
CA GLN A 44 10.49 10.31 -11.16
C GLN A 44 11.73 10.38 -12.05
N ASP A 45 11.57 9.96 -13.31
CA ASP A 45 12.58 10.20 -14.34
C ASP A 45 12.53 11.63 -14.88
N ALA A 46 13.43 11.94 -15.82
CA ALA A 46 13.51 13.26 -16.46
C ALA A 46 12.25 13.65 -17.27
N TYR A 47 11.37 12.68 -17.56
CA TYR A 47 10.14 12.87 -18.33
C TYR A 47 8.89 12.87 -17.42
N GLY A 48 9.07 12.79 -16.11
CA GLY A 48 7.99 12.80 -15.11
C GLY A 48 7.33 11.44 -14.87
N LYS A 49 7.85 10.35 -15.44
CA LYS A 49 7.34 9.00 -15.15
C LYS A 49 7.74 8.59 -13.74
N VAL A 50 6.78 8.09 -12.96
CA VAL A 50 7.06 7.49 -11.64
C VAL A 50 7.79 6.16 -11.83
N ILE A 51 8.95 6.03 -11.19
CA ILE A 51 9.87 4.88 -11.30
C ILE A 51 10.25 4.30 -9.93
N GLY A 52 9.59 4.73 -8.86
CA GLY A 52 9.87 4.22 -7.52
C GLY A 52 9.41 5.14 -6.39
N VAL A 53 9.88 4.84 -5.19
CA VAL A 53 9.66 5.62 -3.97
C VAL A 53 10.94 5.81 -3.17
N ARG A 54 11.11 6.98 -2.55
CA ARG A 54 12.12 7.20 -1.51
C ARG A 54 11.48 6.98 -0.15
N THR A 55 12.13 6.20 0.70
CA THR A 55 11.64 5.91 2.06
C THR A 55 12.38 6.71 3.12
N ASP A 56 11.96 6.57 4.38
CA ASP A 56 12.60 7.13 5.57
C ASP A 56 13.90 6.39 6.00
N ARG A 57 14.26 5.29 5.32
CA ARG A 57 15.49 4.55 5.58
C ARG A 57 16.69 5.15 4.84
N ALA A 58 17.87 5.09 5.45
CA ALA A 58 19.12 5.50 4.79
C ALA A 58 19.39 4.64 3.54
N GLY A 59 19.53 5.27 2.38
CA GLY A 59 19.63 4.55 1.10
C GLY A 59 18.35 3.80 0.69
N GLY A 60 17.22 4.08 1.33
CA GLY A 60 15.96 3.37 1.18
C GLY A 60 15.16 3.76 -0.08
N THR A 61 15.82 3.99 -1.21
CA THR A 61 15.13 4.17 -2.49
C THR A 61 14.76 2.81 -3.05
N ILE A 62 13.48 2.62 -3.36
CA ILE A 62 12.94 1.39 -3.96
C ILE A 62 12.45 1.73 -5.36
N MET A 63 13.07 1.12 -6.37
CA MET A 63 12.69 1.30 -7.77
C MET A 63 11.59 0.32 -8.17
N ALA A 64 10.64 0.76 -8.98
CA ALA A 64 9.55 -0.05 -9.50
C ALA A 64 9.02 0.51 -10.82
N ASP A 65 8.55 -0.36 -11.72
CA ASP A 65 7.91 0.07 -12.97
C ASP A 65 6.57 0.77 -12.75
N VAL A 66 5.88 0.40 -11.65
CA VAL A 66 4.56 0.91 -11.26
C VAL A 66 4.53 1.10 -9.74
N VAL A 67 3.96 2.23 -9.30
CA VAL A 67 3.68 2.52 -7.89
C VAL A 67 2.17 2.64 -7.69
N VAL A 68 1.60 1.85 -6.76
CA VAL A 68 0.19 1.91 -6.39
C VAL A 68 0.04 2.63 -5.05
N LEU A 69 -0.63 3.78 -5.05
CA LEU A 69 -0.88 4.54 -3.83
C LEU A 69 -2.06 3.94 -3.03
N ALA A 70 -1.74 3.19 -1.98
CA ALA A 70 -2.70 2.57 -1.05
C ALA A 70 -2.59 3.13 0.39
N GLU A 71 -2.26 4.42 0.53
CA GLU A 71 -1.96 5.09 1.81
C GLU A 71 -3.18 5.44 2.68
N GLY A 72 -4.39 5.10 2.22
CA GLY A 72 -5.63 5.33 2.96
C GLY A 72 -6.17 6.77 2.83
N VAL A 73 -6.90 7.23 3.85
CA VAL A 73 -7.61 8.53 3.81
C VAL A 73 -6.66 9.73 3.89
N ASN A 74 -5.52 9.58 4.58
CA ASN A 74 -4.52 10.63 4.74
C ASN A 74 -3.48 10.54 3.61
N GLY A 75 -3.89 10.93 2.40
CA GLY A 75 -3.12 10.80 1.16
C GLY A 75 -1.95 11.78 1.00
N LEU A 76 -1.02 11.83 1.95
CA LEU A 76 0.07 12.82 2.00
C LEU A 76 1.06 12.66 0.85
N LEU A 77 1.34 11.44 0.40
CA LEU A 77 2.25 11.21 -0.72
C LEU A 77 1.60 11.62 -2.04
N GLY A 78 0.35 11.20 -2.28
CA GLY A 78 -0.43 11.62 -3.45
C GLY A 78 -0.61 13.14 -3.54
N THR A 79 -0.91 13.80 -2.41
CA THR A 79 -1.06 15.26 -2.35
C THR A 79 0.26 15.98 -2.67
N ARG A 80 1.38 15.55 -2.06
CA ARG A 80 2.71 16.13 -2.35
C ARG A 80 3.16 15.89 -3.80
N ALA A 81 2.73 14.78 -4.40
CA ALA A 81 2.98 14.47 -5.80
C ALA A 81 2.03 15.20 -6.78
N GLY A 82 1.08 16.01 -6.28
CA GLY A 82 0.12 16.73 -7.12
C GLY A 82 -0.93 15.84 -7.80
N LEU A 83 -1.19 14.65 -7.24
CA LEU A 83 -2.17 13.69 -7.77
C LEU A 83 -3.56 13.85 -7.15
N ARG A 84 -3.69 14.71 -6.14
CA ARG A 84 -4.94 15.04 -5.42
C ARG A 84 -4.93 16.50 -5.01
#